data_AF-A0A9D9E7E7-F1
#
_entry.id   AF-A0A9D9E7E7-F1
#
_cell.length_a   1.000
_cell.length_b   1.000
_cell.length_c   1.000
_cell.angle_alpha   90.00
_cell.angle_beta   90.00
_cell.angle_gamma   90.00
#
_symmetry.space_group_name_H-M   'P 1'
#
loop_
_entity.id
_entity.type
_entity.pdbx_description
1 polymer ?
#
loop_
_entity_poly.entity_id
_entity_poly.type
_entity_poly.pdbx_seq_one_letter_code
_entity_poly.pdbx_strand_id
1 'polypeptide(L)' 'MKILDWISKNPNTCGCEINQQLNLSQSTVSHHIKILLDADLINDNKKGRSHYYTLNRVTINKVIKYLQMLV' A
#
# COMPACT_ATOMS: atom_id res chain seq x y z
N MET A 1 5.87 -5.60 -8.15
CA MET A 1 5.00 -4.61 -7.48
C MET A 1 5.74 -4.02 -6.26
N LYS A 2 6.61 -3.01 -6.44
CA LYS A 2 7.57 -2.56 -5.41
C LYS A 2 6.95 -1.77 -4.24
N ILE A 3 5.93 -0.96 -4.51
CA ILE A 3 5.28 -0.12 -3.49
C ILE A 3 4.51 -0.96 -2.47
N LEU A 4 3.74 -1.95 -2.93
CA LEU A 4 3.00 -2.84 -2.03
C LEU A 4 3.94 -3.67 -1.14
N ASP A 5 5.03 -4.20 -1.71
CA ASP A 5 6.07 -4.91 -0.95
C ASP A 5 6.72 -4.01 0.11
N TRP A 6 7.00 -2.75 -0.24
CA TRP A 6 7.53 -1.78 0.71
C TRP A 6 6.58 -1.52 1.89
N ILE A 7 5.29 -1.27 1.61
CA ILE A 7 4.25 -1.05 2.64
C ILE A 7 4.07 -2.29 3.50
N SER A 8 4.20 -3.49 2.93
CA SER A 8 4.13 -4.76 3.66
C SER A 8 5.24 -4.89 4.70
N LYS A 9 6.46 -4.44 4.36
CA LYS A 9 7.64 -4.53 5.23
C LYS A 9 7.75 -3.35 6.20
N ASN A 10 7.25 -2.18 5.82
CA ASN A 10 7.34 -0.92 6.56
C ASN A 10 5.93 -0.36 6.83
N PRO A 11 5.22 -0.88 7.84
CA PRO A 11 3.91 -0.37 8.19
C PRO A 11 3.98 1.08 8.68
N ASN A 12 2.94 1.87 8.40
CA ASN A 12 2.88 3.30 8.73
C ASN A 12 3.94 4.15 8.01
N THR A 13 4.25 3.82 6.76
CA THR A 13 5.13 4.65 5.92
C THR A 13 4.35 5.76 5.21
N CYS A 14 4.97 6.91 4.98
CA CYS A 14 4.36 7.99 4.20
C CYS A 14 4.66 7.90 2.70
N GLY A 15 3.84 8.53 1.87
CA GLY A 15 4.12 8.65 0.42
C GLY A 15 5.46 9.34 0.12
N CYS A 16 5.88 10.26 0.98
CA CYS A 16 7.20 10.91 0.93
C CYS A 16 8.38 9.94 1.07
N GLU A 17 8.31 9.06 2.06
CA GLU A 17 9.31 8.03 2.32
C GLU A 17 9.35 7.04 1.18
N ILE A 18 8.21 6.61 0.65
CA ILE A 18 8.14 5.70 -0.49
C ILE A 18 8.84 6.31 -1.72
N ASN A 19 8.59 7.59 -2.00
CA ASN A 19 9.24 8.33 -3.10
C ASN A 19 10.76 8.31 -2.93
N GLN A 20 11.26 8.68 -1.74
CA GLN A 20 12.69 8.73 -1.45
C GLN A 20 13.36 7.34 -1.47
N GLN A 21 12.77 6.35 -0.81
CA GLN A 21 13.37 5.03 -0.61
C GLN A 21 13.33 4.17 -1.87
N LEU A 22 12.32 4.34 -2.72
CA LEU A 22 12.21 3.61 -3.98
C LEU A 22 12.76 4.40 -5.18
N ASN A 23 13.25 5.63 -4.97
CA ASN A 23 13.69 6.56 -6.01
C ASN A 23 12.65 6.72 -7.14
N LEU A 24 11.38 6.93 -6.76
CA LEU A 24 10.24 7.06 -7.66
C LEU A 24 9.68 8.47 -7.62
N SER A 25 9.19 8.99 -8.73
CA SER A 25 8.53 10.29 -8.73
C SER A 25 7.27 10.32 -7.86
N GLN A 26 6.93 11.50 -7.35
CA GLN A 26 5.73 11.71 -6.54
C GLN A 26 4.43 11.37 -7.31
N SER A 27 4.41 11.58 -8.64
CA SER A 27 3.28 11.22 -9.49
C SER A 27 3.12 9.71 -9.61
N THR A 28 4.21 8.96 -9.79
CA THR A 28 4.21 7.50 -9.84
C THR A 28 3.75 6.90 -8.51
N VAL A 29 4.27 7.40 -7.38
CA VAL A 29 3.84 6.94 -6.05
C VAL A 29 2.36 7.22 -5.84
N SER A 30 1.89 8.44 -6.12
CA SER A 30 0.48 8.81 -5.94
C SER A 30 -0.46 7.96 -6.79
N HIS A 31 -0.09 7.69 -8.04
CA HIS A 31 -0.88 6.86 -8.94
C HIS A 31 -1.03 5.43 -8.41
N HIS A 32 0.07 4.79 -8.01
CA HIS A 32 0.02 3.44 -7.46
C HIS A 32 -0.67 3.36 -6.11
N ILE A 33 -0.48 4.34 -5.23
CA ILE A 33 -1.21 4.42 -3.95
C ILE A 33 -2.71 4.50 -4.20
N LYS A 34 -3.15 5.33 -5.16
CA LYS A 34 -4.57 5.42 -5.51
C LYS A 34 -5.11 4.07 -5.96
N ILE A 35 -4.43 3.38 -6.88
CA ILE A 35 -4.83 2.04 -7.34
C ILE A 35 -4.93 1.05 -6.17
N LEU A 36 -3.96 1.07 -5.25
CA LEU A 36 -3.94 0.16 -4.10
C LEU A 36 -5.06 0.44 -3.09
N LEU A 37 -5.43 1.72 -2.91
CA LEU A 37 -6.58 2.12 -2.09
C LEU A 37 -7.91 1.75 -2.77
N ASP A 38 -8.04 2.02 -4.06
CA ASP A 38 -9.24 1.68 -4.85
C ASP A 38 -9.47 0.15 -4.88
N ALA A 39 -8.40 -0.64 -4.86
CA ALA A 39 -8.44 -2.10 -4.77
C ALA A 39 -8.58 -2.63 -3.32
N ASP A 40 -8.68 -1.76 -2.32
CA ASP A 40 -8.78 -2.10 -0.90
C ASP A 40 -7.62 -2.99 -0.38
N LEU A 41 -6.44 -2.86 -0.98
CA LEU A 41 -5.25 -3.64 -0.59
C LEU A 41 -4.44 -2.96 0.51
N ILE A 42 -4.55 -1.64 0.64
CA ILE A 42 -3.92 -0.83 1.68
C ILE A 42 -4.94 0.06 2.36
N ASN A 43 -4.68 0.45 3.60
CA ASN A 43 -5.41 1.48 4.32
C ASN A 43 -4.61 2.77 4.31
N ASP A 44 -5.29 3.91 4.30
CA ASP A 44 -4.69 5.21 4.59
C ASP A 44 -5.07 5.69 6.00
N ASN A 45 -4.14 6.39 6.65
CA ASN A 45 -4.36 7.09 7.91
C ASN A 45 -3.74 8.48 7.80
N LYS A 46 -4.60 9.51 7.79
CA LYS A 46 -4.15 10.89 7.73
C LYS A 46 -3.74 11.38 9.11
N LYS A 47 -2.48 11.77 9.27
CA LYS A 47 -1.95 12.43 10.47
C LYS A 47 -1.43 13.81 10.09
N GLY A 48 -2.18 14.85 10.46
CA GLY A 48 -1.89 16.22 10.07
C GLY A 48 -1.98 16.42 8.55
N ARG A 49 -0.86 16.80 7.93
CA ARG A 49 -0.78 17.02 6.47
C ARG A 49 -0.35 15.77 5.68
N SER A 50 0.09 14.71 6.35
CA SER A 50 0.64 13.52 5.71
C SER A 50 -0.31 12.33 5.82
N HIS A 51 -0.36 11.52 4.76
CA HIS A 51 -1.02 10.22 4.75
C HIS A 51 0.01 9.12 5.01
N TYR A 52 -0.36 8.18 5.87
CA TYR A 52 0.43 7.01 6.21
C TYR A 52 -0.30 5.75 5.75
N TYR A 53 0.44 4.79 5.22
CA TYR A 53 -0.13 3.60 4.59
C TYR A 53 0.22 2.33 5.35
N THR A 54 -0.73 1.41 5.38
CA THR A 54 -0.58 0.05 5.95
C THR A 54 -1.31 -0.96 5.06
N LEU A 55 -0.94 -2.24 5.12
CA LEU A 55 -1.72 -3.27 4.43
C LEU A 55 -3.13 -3.39 5.01
N ASN A 56 -4.13 -3.54 4.15
CA ASN A 56 -5.43 -4.03 4.56
C ASN A 56 -5.37 -5.55 4.74
N ARG A 57 -4.97 -5.99 5.94
CA ARG A 57 -4.84 -7.42 6.27
C ARG A 57 -6.16 -8.18 6.14
N VAL A 58 -7.30 -7.52 6.33
CA VAL A 58 -8.61 -8.17 6.17
C VAL A 58 -8.81 -8.59 4.71
N THR A 59 -8.61 -7.65 3.78
CA THR A 59 -8.80 -7.91 2.35
C THR A 59 -7.70 -8.83 1.80
N ILE A 60 -6.45 -8.63 2.20
CA ILE A 60 -5.36 -9.55 1.83
C ILE A 60 -5.64 -10.99 2.28
N ASN A 61 -6.11 -11.20 3.51
CA ASN A 61 -6.45 -12.54 3.99
C ASN A 61 -7.62 -13.16 3.24
N LYS A 62 -8.62 -12.36 2.84
CA LYS A 62 -9.72 -12.84 1.97
C LYS A 62 -9.19 -13.30 0.62
N VAL A 63 -8.31 -12.51 -0.01
CA VAL A 63 -7.69 -12.86 -1.30
C VAL A 63 -6.86 -14.13 -1.17
N ILE A 64 -6.02 -14.25 -0.15
CA ILE A 64 -5.23 -15.47 0.10
C ILE A 64 -6.14 -16.68 0.28
N LYS A 65 -7.18 -16.56 1.11
CA LYS A 65 -8.14 -17.65 1.33
C LYS A 65 -8.85 -18.06 0.04
N TYR A 66 -9.26 -17.08 -0.78
CA TYR A 66 -9.89 -17.35 -2.07
C TYR A 66 -8.92 -18.10 -3.01
N LEU A 67 -7.67 -17.64 -3.12
CA LEU A 67 -6.65 -18.29 -3.94
C LEU A 67 -6.35 -19.72 -3.46
N GLN A 68 -6.31 -19.94 -2.14
CA GLN A 68 -6.11 -21.28 -1.55
C GLN A 68 -7.29 -22.23 -1.83
N MET A 69 -8.49 -21.73 -2.10
CA MET A 69 -9.65 -22.57 -2.45
C MET A 69 -9.68 -22.95 -3.94
N LEU A 70 -8.86 -22.30 -4.78
CA LEU A 70 -8.76 -22.58 -6.21
C LEU A 70 -7.69 -23.63 -6.57
N VAL A 71 -6.89 -24.05 -5.58
CA VAL A 71 -5.84 -25.05 -5.69
C VAL A 71 -6.28 -26.31 -4.95
#